data_AF-A0A953EHM2-F1
#
_entry.id   AF-A0A953EHM2-F1
#
_cell.length_a   1.000
_cell.length_b   1.000
_cell.length_c   1.000
_cell.angle_alpha   90.00
_cell.angle_beta   90.00
_cell.angle_gamma   90.00
#
_symmetry.space_group_name_H-M   'P 1'
#
loop_
_entity.id
_entity.type
_entity.pdbx_description
1 polymer ?
#
loop_
_entity_poly.entity_id
_entity_poly.type
_entity_poly.pdbx_seq_one_letter_code
_entity_poly.pdbx_strand_id
1 'polypeptide(L)'
;MTRKVWVIAGCSVGLLLMIAIVSLWSNADVNKAERREEAQKAAAEQAEDAAAEIEKKQNEQKAKIEYLEGEIETLRNEARRKDEELKRLGVDVRVARDRVERAKRTRTIDADADELCRKLESLGHGCEK
;
A
#
# COMPACT_ATOMS: atom_id res chain seq x y z
N MET A 1 -79.15 -50.22 26.07
CA MET A 1 -77.68 -50.23 25.95
C MET A 1 -77.13 -49.32 24.84
N THR A 2 -77.85 -49.16 23.72
CA THR A 2 -77.40 -48.42 22.53
C THR A 2 -77.10 -46.92 22.76
N ARG A 3 -77.87 -46.20 23.58
CA ARG A 3 -77.62 -44.77 23.86
C ARG A 3 -76.28 -44.48 24.56
N LYS A 4 -75.85 -45.33 25.49
CA LYS A 4 -74.57 -45.14 26.22
C LYS A 4 -73.37 -45.36 25.29
N VAL A 5 -73.47 -46.31 24.37
CA VAL A 5 -72.42 -46.59 23.37
C VAL A 5 -72.27 -45.42 22.38
N TRP A 6 -73.38 -44.81 21.95
CA TRP A 6 -73.34 -43.63 21.07
C TRP A 6 -72.71 -42.40 21.71
N VAL A 7 -72.96 -42.18 23.01
CA VAL A 7 -72.33 -41.06 23.75
C VAL A 7 -70.82 -41.28 23.89
N ILE A 8 -70.39 -42.50 24.23
CA ILE A 8 -68.96 -42.82 24.37
C ILE A 8 -68.24 -42.72 23.01
N ALA A 9 -68.86 -43.24 21.94
CA ALA A 9 -68.32 -43.12 20.59
C ALA A 9 -68.20 -41.65 20.16
N GLY A 10 -69.22 -40.82 20.41
CA GLY A 10 -69.18 -39.39 20.12
C GLY A 10 -68.06 -38.65 20.87
N CYS A 11 -67.87 -38.94 22.16
CA CYS A 11 -66.78 -38.36 22.94
C CYS A 11 -65.39 -38.78 22.42
N SER A 12 -65.22 -40.04 22.00
CA SER A 12 -63.93 -40.52 21.47
C SER A 12 -63.55 -39.84 20.16
N VAL A 13 -64.51 -39.60 19.26
CA VAL A 13 -64.27 -38.89 17.99
C VAL A 13 -63.97 -37.41 18.23
N GLY A 14 -64.69 -36.76 19.16
CA GLY A 14 -64.43 -35.37 19.52
C GLY A 14 -63.02 -35.16 20.10
N LEU A 15 -62.53 -36.11 20.90
CA LEU A 15 -61.20 -36.05 21.50
C LEU A 15 -60.09 -36.26 20.45
N LEU A 16 -60.30 -37.18 19.49
CA LEU A 16 -59.38 -37.37 18.36
C LEU A 16 -59.31 -36.14 17.44
N LEU A 17 -60.45 -35.48 17.19
CA LEU A 17 -60.50 -34.23 16.41
C LEU A 17 -59.73 -33.10 17.10
N MET A 18 -59.87 -32.95 18.41
CA MET A 18 -59.11 -31.94 19.17
C MET A 18 -57.61 -32.20 19.13
N ILE A 19 -57.17 -33.45 19.28
CA ILE A 19 -55.74 -33.82 19.15
C ILE A 19 -55.23 -33.49 17.75
N ALA A 20 -55.99 -33.82 16.71
CA ALA A 20 -55.62 -33.52 15.33
C ALA A 20 -55.45 -32.00 15.09
N ILE A 21 -56.38 -31.17 15.59
CA ILE A 21 -56.32 -29.71 15.44
C ILE A 21 -55.09 -29.14 16.15
N VAL A 22 -54.82 -29.56 17.39
CA VAL A 22 -53.65 -29.10 18.16
C VAL A 22 -52.34 -29.52 17.48
N SER A 23 -52.27 -30.75 16.95
CA SER A 23 -51.08 -31.22 16.23
C SER A 23 -50.80 -30.42 14.95
N LEU A 24 -51.84 -29.99 14.24
CA LEU A 24 -51.71 -29.20 13.01
C LEU A 24 -51.16 -27.79 13.31
N TRP A 25 -51.64 -27.18 14.39
CA TRP A 25 -51.14 -25.87 14.86
C TRP A 25 -49.70 -25.97 15.37
N SER A 26 -49.39 -27.00 16.15
CA SER A 26 -48.02 -27.24 16.65
C SER A 26 -47.03 -27.45 15.49
N ASN A 27 -47.40 -28.24 14.48
CA ASN A 27 -46.55 -28.42 13.31
C ASN A 27 -46.38 -27.13 12.50
N ALA A 28 -47.43 -26.30 12.39
CA ALA A 28 -47.34 -25.02 11.71
C ALA A 28 -46.42 -24.02 12.43
N ASP A 29 -46.43 -24.00 13.76
CA ASP A 29 -45.55 -23.14 14.55
C ASP A 29 -44.10 -23.63 14.57
N VAL A 30 -43.87 -24.95 14.63
CA VAL A 30 -42.53 -25.55 14.48
C VAL A 30 -41.96 -25.21 13.10
N ASN A 31 -42.72 -25.42 12.02
CA ASN A 31 -42.28 -25.08 10.67
C ASN A 31 -41.97 -23.57 10.51
N LYS A 32 -42.71 -22.69 11.20
CA LYS A 32 -42.40 -21.25 11.20
C LYS A 32 -41.14 -20.93 11.98
N ALA A 33 -40.90 -21.62 13.10
CA ALA A 33 -39.70 -21.46 13.90
C ALA A 33 -38.45 -21.94 13.14
N GLU A 34 -38.52 -23.12 12.51
CA GLU A 34 -37.44 -23.67 11.66
C GLU A 34 -37.10 -22.71 10.51
N ARG A 35 -38.10 -22.20 9.78
CA ARG A 35 -37.86 -21.21 8.71
C ARG A 35 -37.23 -19.92 9.20
N ARG A 36 -37.55 -19.47 10.41
CA ARG A 36 -36.92 -18.28 11.01
C ARG A 36 -35.47 -18.57 11.37
N GLU A 37 -35.18 -19.75 11.88
CA GLU A 37 -33.82 -20.18 12.19
C GLU A 37 -32.97 -20.34 10.92
N GLU A 38 -33.51 -20.96 9.88
CA GLU A 38 -32.87 -21.06 8.56
C GLU A 38 -32.63 -19.67 7.94
N ALA A 39 -33.62 -18.77 8.01
CA ALA A 39 -33.44 -17.41 7.52
C ALA A 39 -32.39 -16.63 8.32
N GLN A 40 -32.31 -16.83 9.64
CA GLN A 40 -31.29 -16.22 10.48
C GLN A 40 -29.90 -16.78 10.19
N LYS A 41 -29.77 -18.09 10.00
CA LYS A 41 -28.51 -18.74 9.62
C LYS A 41 -28.04 -18.24 8.25
N ALA A 42 -28.93 -18.20 7.26
CA ALA A 42 -28.61 -17.68 5.94
C ALA A 42 -28.22 -16.20 5.97
N ALA A 43 -28.89 -15.38 6.79
CA ALA A 43 -28.53 -13.98 6.97
C ALA A 43 -27.18 -13.81 7.69
N ALA A 44 -26.87 -14.66 8.67
CA ALA A 44 -25.60 -14.67 9.37
C ALA A 44 -24.46 -15.10 8.44
N GLU A 45 -24.64 -16.16 7.65
CA GLU A 45 -23.67 -16.64 6.66
C GLU A 45 -23.38 -15.55 5.61
N GLN A 46 -24.43 -14.88 5.08
CA GLN A 46 -24.24 -13.76 4.16
C GLN A 46 -23.47 -12.58 4.79
N ALA A 47 -23.72 -12.31 6.08
CA ALA A 47 -23.00 -11.26 6.79
C ALA A 47 -21.53 -11.64 7.05
N GLU A 48 -21.25 -12.91 7.36
CA GLU A 48 -19.90 -13.45 7.49
C GLU A 48 -19.13 -13.39 6.17
N ASP A 49 -19.75 -13.80 5.05
CA ASP A 49 -19.16 -13.73 3.73
C ASP A 49 -18.85 -12.28 3.32
N ALA A 50 -19.80 -11.36 3.56
CA ALA A 50 -19.61 -9.95 3.29
C ALA A 50 -18.47 -9.36 4.16
N ALA A 51 -18.39 -9.74 5.43
CA ALA A 51 -17.32 -9.32 6.32
C ALA A 51 -15.96 -9.87 5.85
N ALA A 52 -15.88 -11.14 5.45
CA ALA A 52 -14.68 -11.77 4.93
C ALA A 52 -14.19 -11.11 3.63
N GLU A 53 -15.11 -10.73 2.73
CA GLU A 53 -14.76 -9.96 1.53
C GLU A 53 -14.17 -8.59 1.87
N ILE A 54 -14.77 -7.89 2.84
CA ILE A 54 -14.30 -6.58 3.29
C ILE A 54 -12.91 -6.73 3.92
N GLU A 55 -12.72 -7.72 4.78
CA GLU A 55 -11.42 -8.00 5.41
C GLU A 55 -10.35 -8.28 4.36
N LYS A 56 -10.67 -9.11 3.35
CA LYS A 56 -9.75 -9.39 2.24
C LYS A 56 -9.38 -8.12 1.48
N LYS A 57 -10.36 -7.29 1.12
CA LYS A 57 -10.13 -6.00 0.43
C LYS A 57 -9.27 -5.05 1.29
N GLN A 58 -9.49 -5.01 2.60
CA GLN A 58 -8.68 -4.20 3.51
C GLN A 58 -7.23 -4.69 3.58
N ASN A 59 -7.01 -6.00 3.63
CA ASN A 59 -5.67 -6.58 3.65
C ASN A 59 -4.93 -6.33 2.33
N GLU A 60 -5.59 -6.46 1.18
CA GLU A 60 -5.04 -6.11 -0.12
C GLU A 60 -4.65 -4.62 -0.20
N GLN A 61 -5.50 -3.73 0.32
CA GLN A 61 -5.20 -2.30 0.37
C GLN A 61 -4.03 -1.98 1.29
N LYS A 62 -3.95 -2.60 2.47
CA LYS A 62 -2.82 -2.43 3.39
C LYS A 62 -1.50 -2.87 2.74
N ALA A 63 -1.47 -4.04 2.12
CA ALA A 63 -0.28 -4.53 1.43
C ALA A 63 0.14 -3.58 0.29
N LYS A 64 -0.82 -3.01 -0.45
CA LYS A 64 -0.54 -2.01 -1.48
C LYS A 64 0.02 -0.71 -0.91
N ILE A 65 -0.50 -0.24 0.23
CA ILE A 65 0.00 0.95 0.92
C ILE A 65 1.44 0.73 1.36
N GLU A 66 1.73 -0.38 2.05
CA GLU A 66 3.09 -0.71 2.50
C GLU A 66 4.08 -0.79 1.33
N TYR A 67 3.67 -1.40 0.22
CA TYR A 67 4.49 -1.44 -1.00
C TYR A 67 4.80 -0.03 -1.54
N LEU A 68 3.78 0.82 -1.66
CA LEU A 68 3.94 2.19 -2.18
C LEU A 68 4.77 3.07 -1.23
N GLU A 69 4.62 2.89 0.09
CA GLU A 69 5.43 3.59 1.08
C GLU A 69 6.92 3.21 0.94
N GLY A 70 7.22 1.93 0.75
CA GLY A 70 8.58 1.46 0.47
C GLY A 70 9.16 2.01 -0.84
N GLU A 71 8.35 2.10 -1.88
CA GLU A 71 8.76 2.71 -3.16
C GLU A 71 9.05 4.21 -3.01
N ILE A 72 8.21 4.93 -2.26
CA ILE A 72 8.44 6.35 -1.93
C ILE A 72 9.73 6.55 -1.13
N GLU A 73 10.00 5.69 -0.15
CA GLU A 73 11.23 5.75 0.63
C GLU A 73 12.46 5.51 -0.26
N THR A 74 12.38 4.53 -1.16
CA THR A 74 13.44 4.24 -2.13
C THR A 74 13.70 5.45 -3.02
N LEU A 75 12.65 6.05 -3.60
CA LEU A 75 12.77 7.25 -4.43
C LEU A 75 13.34 8.45 -3.66
N ARG A 76 12.95 8.64 -2.40
CA ARG A 76 13.51 9.70 -1.54
C ARG A 76 15.00 9.50 -1.30
N ASN A 77 15.43 8.26 -1.04
CA ASN A 77 16.84 7.93 -0.84
C ASN A 77 17.65 8.14 -2.13
N GLU A 78 17.11 7.76 -3.28
CA GLU A 78 17.74 8.02 -4.57
C GLU A 78 17.85 9.51 -4.88
N ALA A 79 16.79 10.28 -4.65
CA ALA A 79 16.78 11.72 -4.83
C ALA A 79 17.84 12.39 -3.94
N ARG A 80 17.93 11.99 -2.66
CA ARG A 80 18.96 12.49 -1.75
C ARG A 80 20.38 12.15 -2.23
N ARG A 81 20.61 10.93 -2.70
CA ARG A 81 21.90 10.53 -3.27
C ARG A 81 22.26 11.39 -4.49
N LYS A 82 21.29 11.65 -5.37
CA LYS A 82 21.49 12.50 -6.55
C LYS A 82 21.77 13.95 -6.19
N ASP A 83 21.10 14.50 -5.18
CA ASP A 83 21.40 15.84 -4.64
C ASP A 83 22.82 15.94 -4.09
N GLU A 84 23.29 14.92 -3.38
CA GLU A 84 24.66 14.87 -2.87
C GLU A 84 25.69 14.76 -4.01
N GLU A 85 25.42 13.94 -5.03
CA GLU A 85 26.24 13.86 -6.25
C GLU A 85 26.32 15.22 -6.96
N LEU A 86 25.19 15.91 -7.15
CA LEU A 86 25.14 17.23 -7.77
C LEU A 86 25.91 18.29 -6.97
N LYS A 87 25.82 18.27 -5.63
CA LYS A 87 26.61 19.16 -4.77
C LYS A 87 28.11 18.93 -4.93
N ARG A 88 28.55 17.68 -5.00
CA ARG A 88 29.97 17.33 -5.22
C ARG A 88 30.45 17.82 -6.59
N LEU A 89 29.70 17.53 -7.64
CA LEU A 89 30.00 18.01 -8.99
C LEU A 89 30.08 19.55 -9.05
N GLY A 90 29.19 20.26 -8.35
CA GLY A 90 29.22 21.72 -8.27
C GLY A 90 30.51 22.26 -7.62
N VAL A 91 31.02 21.59 -6.59
CA VAL A 91 32.30 21.93 -5.96
C VAL A 91 33.46 21.66 -6.93
N ASP A 92 33.47 20.50 -7.58
CA ASP A 92 34.54 20.13 -8.52
C ASP A 92 34.62 21.09 -9.71
N VAL A 93 33.48 21.49 -10.27
CA VAL A 93 33.40 22.48 -11.34
C VAL A 93 33.95 23.83 -10.89
N ARG A 94 33.61 24.28 -9.67
CA ARG A 94 34.15 25.53 -9.11
C ARG A 94 35.66 25.45 -8.93
N VAL A 95 36.18 24.36 -8.37
CA VAL A 95 37.62 24.14 -8.19
C VAL A 95 38.34 24.09 -9.55
N ALA A 96 37.76 23.42 -10.54
CA ALA A 96 38.30 23.36 -11.90
C ALA A 96 38.35 24.76 -12.54
N ARG A 97 37.29 25.55 -12.39
CA ARG A 97 37.26 26.94 -12.86
C ARG A 97 38.33 27.79 -12.19
N ASP A 98 38.46 27.72 -10.88
CA ASP A 98 39.50 28.45 -10.14
C ASP A 98 40.91 28.06 -10.60
N ARG A 99 41.15 26.76 -10.86
CA ARG A 99 42.44 26.28 -11.39
C ARG A 99 42.72 26.85 -12.77
N VAL A 100 41.73 26.89 -13.67
CA VAL A 100 41.86 27.49 -15.00
C VAL A 100 42.12 29.00 -14.91
N GLU A 101 41.40 29.71 -14.04
CA GLU A 101 41.62 31.15 -13.83
C GLU A 101 43.03 31.44 -13.26
N ARG A 102 43.50 30.65 -12.29
CA ARG A 102 44.89 30.76 -11.80
C ARG A 102 45.90 30.46 -12.90
N ALA A 103 45.70 29.40 -13.69
CA ALA A 103 46.58 29.05 -14.80
C ALA A 103 46.63 30.14 -15.88
N LYS A 104 45.51 30.83 -16.14
CA LYS A 104 45.49 32.00 -17.03
C LYS A 104 46.34 33.15 -16.48
N ARG A 105 46.25 33.43 -15.17
CA ARG A 105 47.06 34.49 -14.52
C ARG A 105 48.55 34.17 -14.45
N THR A 106 48.94 32.89 -14.34
CA THR A 106 50.36 32.52 -14.37
C THR A 106 50.93 32.40 -15.78
N ARG A 107 50.09 32.24 -16.82
CA ARG A 107 50.54 32.19 -18.21
C ARG A 107 50.84 33.57 -18.80
N THR A 108 50.33 34.65 -18.20
CA THR A 108 50.81 36.00 -18.46
C THR A 108 52.14 36.21 -17.75
N ILE A 109 53.22 35.70 -18.34
CA ILE A 109 54.56 36.20 -18.06
C ILE A 109 54.64 37.54 -18.80
N ASP A 110 54.41 38.65 -18.08
CA ASP A 110 54.62 40.03 -18.55
C ASP A 110 56.11 40.38 -18.65
N ALA A 111 56.97 39.41 -18.95
CA ALA A 111 58.36 39.67 -19.27
C ALA A 111 58.44 39.88 -20.77
N ASP A 112 58.75 41.09 -21.20
CA ASP A 112 59.07 41.38 -22.60
C ASP A 112 60.16 40.41 -23.07
N ALA A 113 60.15 40.04 -24.36
CA ALA A 113 61.14 39.14 -24.94
C ALA A 113 62.59 39.57 -24.62
N ASP A 114 62.82 40.88 -24.54
CA ASP A 114 64.10 41.48 -24.16
C ASP A 114 64.50 41.26 -22.69
N GLU A 115 63.54 41.13 -21.78
CA GLU A 115 63.80 40.83 -20.36
C GLU A 115 64.10 39.34 -20.17
N LEU A 116 63.43 38.48 -20.93
CA LEU A 116 63.71 37.03 -20.96
C LEU A 116 65.08 36.75 -21.59
N CYS A 117 65.43 37.41 -22.69
CA CYS A 117 66.75 37.28 -23.31
C CYS A 117 67.88 37.74 -22.39
N ARG A 118 67.72 38.86 -21.67
CA ARG A 118 68.73 39.31 -20.69
C ARG A 118 68.94 38.32 -19.55
N LYS A 119 67.88 37.68 -19.06
CA LYS A 119 67.98 36.62 -18.03
C LYS A 119 68.59 35.33 -18.58
N LEU A 120 68.43 35.02 -19.86
CA LEU A 120 69.07 33.87 -20.51
C LEU A 120 70.57 34.12 -20.74
N GLU A 121 70.94 35.33 -21.16
CA GLU A 121 72.35 35.73 -21.32
C GLU A 121 73.10 35.70 -19.98
N SER A 122 72.48 36.14 -18.88
CA SER A 122 73.10 36.07 -17.55
C SER A 122 73.31 34.64 -17.04
N LEU A 123 72.58 33.67 -17.61
CA LEU A 123 72.75 32.24 -17.36
C LEU A 123 73.69 31.55 -18.39
N GLY A 124 74.27 32.31 -19.33
CA GLY A 124 75.25 31.82 -20.31
C GLY A 124 74.64 31.26 -21.59
N HIS A 125 73.34 31.45 -21.83
CA HIS A 125 72.67 31.06 -23.06
C HIS A 125 72.47 32.29 -23.96
N GLY A 126 73.00 32.24 -25.18
CA GLY A 126 72.79 33.31 -26.16
C GLY A 126 71.33 33.36 -26.63
N CYS A 127 70.77 34.57 -26.72
CA CYS A 127 69.48 34.79 -27.38
C CYS A 127 69.74 35.17 -28.84
N GLU A 128 69.32 34.33 -29.79
CA GLU A 128 69.27 34.74 -31.21
C GLU A 128 68.02 35.62 -31.42
N LYS A 129 68.25 36.80 -32.02
CA LYS A 129 67.20 37.79 -32.32
C LYS A 129 66.29 37.34 -33.47
#